data_AF-B6BEH1-F1
#
_entry.id   AF-B6BEH1-F1
#
_cell.length_a   1.000
_cell.length_b   1.000
_cell.length_c   1.000
_cell.angle_alpha   90.00
_cell.angle_beta   90.00
_cell.angle_gamma   90.00
#
_symmetry.space_group_name_H-M   'P 1'
#
loop_
_entity.id
_entity.type
_entity.pdbx_description
1 polymer ?
#
loop_
_entity_poly.entity_id
_entity_poly.type
_entity_poly.pdbx_seq_one_letter_code
_entity_poly.pdbx_strand_id
1 'polypeptide(L)'
;MQDCATGGKIVGYARVSKTDQSLTQQIAQLRALGCDEIYTDQLSGKSARREGLQSALDTLTAGDQLVVPAFDRLGRNQRDLLNIAQELDEKGVALRSLREDIDTRTPLGRMFYSVCAMFAQFERDLISDRTKAGLAAAKAAGRRGGRPKAMDADMRNAIEQKLVGTCLSIAKIAKEHGVSSSTIYNTFPGGRAALIAKRFKVVSDFSVGLDRFQVVEDRTSGGFYWRMIGDTPNQVRAPYGPFPTADEAATALRQLL
;
A
#
# COMPACT_ATOMS: atom_id res chain seq x y z
N MET A 1 -3.81 24.38 -45.63
CA MET A 1 -5.15 23.79 -45.50
C MET A 1 -5.72 24.36 -44.22
N GLN A 2 -6.79 25.16 -44.36
CA GLN A 2 -7.51 25.80 -43.27
C GLN A 2 -8.24 24.74 -42.45
N ASP A 3 -8.11 24.83 -41.12
CA ASP A 3 -9.17 24.40 -40.22
C ASP A 3 -9.69 25.64 -39.51
N CYS A 4 -10.80 26.16 -40.04
CA CYS A 4 -11.70 27.05 -39.34
C CYS A 4 -12.53 26.19 -38.38
N ALA A 5 -12.24 26.26 -37.08
CA ALA A 5 -13.15 25.79 -36.04
C ALA A 5 -13.61 26.99 -35.20
N THR A 6 -14.87 27.36 -35.46
CA THR A 6 -15.91 27.91 -34.57
C THR A 6 -15.51 28.14 -33.11
N GLY A 7 -15.75 29.36 -32.60
CA GLY A 7 -15.31 29.84 -31.29
C GLY A 7 -15.63 28.90 -30.13
N GLY A 8 -14.57 28.28 -29.59
CA GLY A 8 -14.61 27.58 -28.31
C GLY A 8 -14.77 28.56 -27.14
N LYS A 9 -15.30 28.05 -26.03
CA LYS A 9 -15.58 28.83 -24.83
C LYS A 9 -14.28 29.27 -24.17
N ILE A 10 -14.29 30.47 -23.59
CA ILE A 10 -13.17 30.98 -22.78
C ILE A 10 -13.55 30.84 -21.32
N VAL A 11 -12.90 29.92 -20.61
CA VAL A 11 -13.13 29.69 -19.18
C VAL A 11 -11.99 30.32 -18.38
N GLY A 12 -12.33 31.13 -17.38
CA GLY A 12 -11.37 31.72 -16.45
C GLY A 12 -11.21 30.88 -15.18
N TYR A 13 -9.99 30.78 -14.66
CA TYR A 13 -9.75 30.21 -13.33
C TYR A 13 -8.88 31.13 -12.46
N ALA A 14 -9.34 31.42 -11.24
CA ALA A 14 -8.62 32.25 -10.28
C ALA A 14 -8.50 31.57 -8.90
N ARG A 15 -7.36 31.78 -8.23
CA ARG A 15 -7.08 31.17 -6.92
C ARG A 15 -6.44 32.17 -5.96
N VAL A 16 -7.01 32.31 -4.76
CA VAL A 16 -6.55 33.32 -3.78
C VAL A 16 -6.22 32.74 -2.41
N SER A 17 -5.20 33.33 -1.79
CA SER A 17 -4.82 33.11 -0.40
C SER A 17 -5.43 34.21 0.47
N LYS A 18 -6.67 34.01 0.91
CA LYS A 18 -7.34 34.73 2.03
C LYS A 18 -7.68 36.22 1.90
N THR A 19 -7.33 36.95 0.84
CA THR A 19 -7.69 38.38 0.70
C THR A 19 -8.67 38.63 -0.44
N ASP A 20 -9.88 39.10 -0.10
CA ASP A 20 -11.02 39.33 -1.00
C ASP A 20 -10.72 40.35 -2.10
N GLN A 21 -9.94 41.39 -1.78
CA GLN A 21 -9.55 42.43 -2.75
C GLN A 21 -8.76 41.87 -3.94
N SER A 22 -7.93 40.83 -3.74
CA SER A 22 -7.15 40.23 -4.82
C SER A 22 -8.00 39.36 -5.75
N LEU A 23 -9.10 38.79 -5.23
CA LEU A 23 -10.01 37.95 -6.00
C LEU A 23 -10.82 38.79 -6.97
N THR A 24 -11.38 39.89 -6.49
CA THR A 24 -12.17 40.83 -7.32
C THR A 24 -11.34 41.38 -8.49
N GLN A 25 -10.07 41.72 -8.25
CA GLN A 25 -9.17 42.18 -9.31
C GLN A 25 -8.87 41.10 -10.35
N GLN A 26 -8.62 39.86 -9.92
CA GLN A 26 -8.39 38.74 -10.84
C GLN A 26 -9.64 38.42 -11.67
N ILE A 27 -10.82 38.41 -11.05
CA ILE A 27 -12.09 38.19 -11.76
C ILE A 27 -12.33 39.31 -12.77
N ALA A 28 -12.07 40.57 -12.40
CA ALA A 28 -12.22 41.71 -13.31
C ALA A 28 -11.29 41.58 -14.54
N GLN A 29 -10.04 41.15 -14.35
CA GLN A 29 -9.10 40.90 -15.44
C GLN A 29 -9.57 39.77 -16.36
N LEU A 30 -10.07 38.67 -15.80
CA LEU A 30 -10.59 37.54 -16.58
C LEU A 30 -11.85 37.92 -17.37
N ARG A 31 -12.78 38.68 -16.76
CA ARG A 31 -13.97 39.19 -17.46
C ARG A 31 -13.62 40.15 -18.59
N ALA A 32 -12.62 41.00 -18.41
CA ALA A 32 -12.17 41.93 -19.44
C ALA A 32 -11.63 41.22 -20.71
N LEU A 33 -11.24 39.95 -20.59
CA LEU A 33 -10.74 39.12 -21.69
C LEU A 33 -11.84 38.29 -22.36
N GLY A 34 -13.10 38.47 -21.95
CA GLY A 34 -14.23 37.73 -22.50
C GLY A 34 -14.35 36.30 -21.98
N CYS A 35 -13.92 36.01 -20.75
CA CYS A 35 -14.21 34.71 -20.13
C CYS A 35 -15.71 34.58 -19.87
N ASP A 36 -16.34 33.56 -20.49
CA ASP A 36 -17.77 33.26 -20.37
C ASP A 36 -18.12 32.76 -18.96
N GLU A 37 -17.28 31.89 -18.42
CA GLU A 37 -17.45 31.23 -17.12
C GLU A 37 -16.16 31.39 -16.31
N ILE A 38 -16.27 31.75 -15.02
CA ILE A 38 -15.10 31.96 -14.15
C ILE A 38 -15.24 31.10 -12.90
N TYR A 39 -14.30 30.18 -12.72
CA TYR A 39 -14.20 29.32 -11.54
C TYR A 39 -13.18 29.87 -10.57
N THR A 40 -13.46 29.72 -9.27
CA THR A 40 -12.57 30.24 -8.23
C THR A 40 -12.34 29.23 -7.12
N ASP A 41 -11.13 29.24 -6.55
CA ASP A 41 -10.80 28.48 -5.35
C ASP A 41 -10.18 29.39 -4.28
N GLN A 42 -10.56 29.17 -3.02
CA GLN A 42 -9.95 29.84 -1.86
C GLN A 42 -9.06 28.87 -1.08
N LEU A 43 -7.83 29.30 -0.79
CA LEU A 43 -6.91 28.58 0.11
C LEU A 43 -7.33 28.76 1.58
N SER A 44 -8.37 28.02 1.99
CA SER A 44 -8.72 27.81 3.39
C SER A 44 -8.10 26.48 3.89
N GLY A 45 -7.20 26.56 4.86
CA GLY A 45 -6.66 25.40 5.57
C GLY A 45 -5.49 24.64 4.89
N LYS A 46 -4.94 23.65 5.62
CA LYS A 46 -3.78 22.83 5.21
C LYS A 46 -4.06 21.89 4.02
N SER A 47 -5.32 21.74 3.63
CA SER A 47 -5.78 20.92 2.50
C SER A 47 -6.91 21.63 1.75
N ALA A 48 -6.60 22.72 1.05
CA ALA A 48 -7.58 23.42 0.22
C ALA A 48 -7.95 22.55 -1.00
N ARG A 49 -9.10 21.87 -0.97
CA ARG A 49 -9.67 21.19 -2.15
C ARG A 49 -9.87 22.22 -3.27
N ARG A 50 -9.55 21.84 -4.51
CA ARG A 50 -9.70 22.68 -5.71
C ARG A 50 -10.95 22.26 -6.49
N GLU A 51 -12.10 22.39 -5.84
CA GLU A 51 -13.37 22.00 -6.47
C GLU A 51 -13.70 22.92 -7.65
N GLY A 52 -13.29 24.20 -7.57
CA GLY A 52 -13.40 25.16 -8.67
C GLY A 52 -12.55 24.77 -9.88
N LEU A 53 -11.27 24.42 -9.68
CA LEU A 53 -10.43 23.95 -10.79
C LEU A 53 -10.98 22.68 -11.43
N GLN A 54 -11.39 21.70 -10.61
CA GLN A 54 -11.92 20.44 -11.13
C GLN A 54 -13.17 20.70 -11.97
N SER A 55 -14.09 21.54 -11.47
CA SER A 55 -15.29 21.91 -12.21
C SER A 55 -14.94 22.58 -13.55
N ALA A 56 -13.94 23.47 -13.57
CA ALA A 56 -13.46 24.08 -14.82
C ALA A 56 -12.93 23.02 -15.80
N LEU A 57 -12.10 22.08 -15.33
CA LEU A 57 -11.53 21.01 -16.15
C LEU A 57 -12.57 20.02 -16.68
N ASP A 58 -13.66 19.81 -15.94
CA ASP A 58 -14.76 18.94 -16.33
C ASP A 58 -15.70 19.60 -17.36
N THR A 59 -15.81 20.94 -17.34
CA THR A 59 -16.61 21.71 -18.30
C THR A 59 -15.91 21.92 -19.64
N LEU A 60 -14.57 21.96 -19.65
CA LEU A 60 -13.76 22.21 -20.84
C LEU A 60 -13.77 21.04 -21.83
N THR A 61 -13.94 21.37 -23.11
CA THR A 61 -13.95 20.45 -24.25
C THR A 61 -12.97 20.88 -25.35
N ALA A 62 -12.69 20.00 -26.32
CA ALA A 62 -11.73 20.29 -27.39
C ALA A 62 -12.09 21.58 -28.15
N GLY A 63 -11.10 22.47 -28.31
CA GLY A 63 -11.28 23.79 -28.92
C GLY A 63 -11.53 24.92 -27.93
N ASP A 64 -11.86 24.62 -26.67
CA ASP A 64 -12.01 25.62 -25.61
C ASP A 64 -10.66 26.15 -25.11
N GLN A 65 -10.70 27.20 -24.30
CA GLN A 65 -9.53 27.84 -23.72
C GLN A 65 -9.68 28.06 -22.22
N LEU A 66 -8.72 27.58 -21.43
CA LEU A 66 -8.56 27.94 -20.03
C LEU A 66 -7.62 29.14 -19.89
N VAL A 67 -8.11 30.20 -19.26
CA VAL A 67 -7.36 31.43 -18.98
C VAL A 67 -7.11 31.56 -17.48
N VAL A 68 -5.85 31.78 -17.11
CA VAL A 68 -5.43 31.99 -15.73
C VAL A 68 -4.68 33.30 -15.57
N PRO A 69 -4.83 34.03 -14.44
CA PRO A 69 -4.06 35.25 -14.21
C PRO A 69 -2.54 35.02 -14.22
N ALA A 70 -2.11 33.86 -13.71
CA ALA A 70 -0.72 33.43 -13.68
C ALA A 70 -0.59 31.94 -13.38
N PHE A 71 0.54 31.33 -13.74
CA PHE A 71 0.77 29.90 -13.50
C PHE A 71 0.85 29.51 -12.02
N ASP A 72 1.35 30.39 -11.14
CA ASP A 72 1.36 30.17 -9.68
C ASP A 72 -0.06 30.05 -9.10
N ARG A 73 -1.07 30.51 -9.85
CA ARG A 73 -2.48 30.45 -9.46
C ARG A 73 -3.15 29.17 -9.95
N LEU A 74 -2.64 28.54 -11.02
CA LEU A 74 -3.14 27.27 -11.55
C LEU A 74 -2.63 26.05 -10.76
N GLY A 75 -1.31 25.94 -10.62
CA GLY A 75 -0.65 24.80 -9.96
C GLY A 75 -0.27 25.06 -8.50
N ARG A 76 -0.20 24.01 -7.69
CA ARG A 76 0.39 24.05 -6.33
C ARG A 76 1.92 24.00 -6.34
N ASN A 77 2.48 23.44 -7.40
CA ASN A 77 3.90 23.38 -7.68
C ASN A 77 4.08 23.19 -9.21
N GLN A 78 5.32 23.24 -9.69
CA GLN A 78 5.63 23.09 -11.11
C GLN A 78 5.11 21.77 -11.70
N ARG A 79 5.23 20.65 -10.96
CA ARG A 79 4.74 19.35 -11.43
C ARG A 79 3.22 19.34 -11.61
N ASP A 80 2.49 19.91 -10.67
CA ASP A 80 1.03 19.99 -10.71
C ASP A 80 0.55 20.87 -11.87
N LEU A 81 1.24 22.01 -12.11
CA LEU A 81 0.99 22.85 -13.29
C LEU A 81 1.15 22.06 -14.61
N LEU A 82 2.23 21.31 -14.74
CA LEU A 82 2.51 20.50 -15.92
C LEU A 82 1.50 19.36 -16.08
N ASN A 83 1.10 18.69 -14.99
CA ASN A 83 0.07 17.66 -15.12
C ASN A 83 -1.25 18.24 -15.65
N ILE A 84 -1.68 19.40 -15.14
CA ILE A 84 -2.91 20.07 -15.59
C ILE A 84 -2.79 20.49 -17.06
N ALA A 85 -1.67 21.07 -17.44
CA ALA A 85 -1.47 21.52 -18.81
C ALA A 85 -1.35 20.36 -19.82
N GLN A 86 -0.79 19.22 -19.42
CA GLN A 86 -0.80 18.00 -20.23
C GLN A 86 -2.23 17.45 -20.37
N GLU A 87 -3.02 17.43 -19.29
CA GLU A 87 -4.43 17.03 -19.35
C GLU A 87 -5.24 17.91 -20.31
N LEU A 88 -4.98 19.23 -20.30
CA LEU A 88 -5.61 20.17 -21.23
C LEU A 88 -5.18 19.91 -22.68
N ASP A 89 -3.89 19.67 -22.93
CA ASP A 89 -3.37 19.36 -24.27
C ASP A 89 -3.96 18.05 -24.82
N GLU A 90 -4.06 17.01 -24.00
CA GLU A 90 -4.71 15.73 -24.33
C GLU A 90 -6.21 15.89 -24.63
N LYS A 91 -6.89 16.82 -23.96
CA LYS A 91 -8.29 17.21 -24.23
C LYS A 91 -8.44 18.14 -25.44
N GLY A 92 -7.34 18.62 -26.03
CA GLY A 92 -7.38 19.62 -27.11
C GLY A 92 -7.82 21.02 -26.64
N VAL A 93 -7.60 21.33 -25.37
CA VAL A 93 -7.95 22.61 -24.73
C VAL A 93 -6.71 23.50 -24.64
N ALA A 94 -6.84 24.75 -25.03
CA ALA A 94 -5.76 25.73 -24.93
C ALA A 94 -5.59 26.23 -23.49
N LEU A 95 -4.34 26.45 -23.06
CA LEU A 95 -4.01 27.10 -21.80
C LEU A 95 -3.36 28.46 -22.09
N ARG A 96 -3.85 29.51 -21.43
CA ARG A 96 -3.28 30.85 -21.49
C ARG A 96 -3.05 31.45 -20.12
N SER A 97 -1.88 32.03 -19.93
CA SER A 97 -1.53 32.78 -18.73
C SER A 97 -1.34 34.26 -19.04
N LEU A 98 -1.91 35.14 -18.20
CA LEU A 98 -1.89 36.59 -18.43
C LEU A 98 -0.57 37.24 -18.03
N ARG A 99 -0.01 36.86 -16.88
CA ARG A 99 1.22 37.47 -16.37
C ARG A 99 2.44 37.11 -17.22
N GLU A 100 2.53 35.85 -17.63
CA GLU A 100 3.65 35.34 -18.42
C GLU A 100 3.46 35.57 -19.93
N ASP A 101 2.26 36.01 -20.37
CA ASP A 101 1.86 36.17 -21.77
C ASP A 101 2.12 34.93 -22.63
N ILE A 102 1.78 33.76 -22.07
CA ILE A 102 2.01 32.46 -22.72
C ILE A 102 0.67 31.86 -23.11
N ASP A 103 0.56 31.44 -24.38
CA ASP A 103 -0.61 30.78 -24.94
C ASP A 103 -0.18 29.49 -25.68
N THR A 104 -0.69 28.33 -25.24
CA THR A 104 -0.34 27.02 -25.82
C THR A 104 -0.92 26.78 -27.22
N ARG A 105 -1.72 27.71 -27.77
CA ARG A 105 -2.07 27.70 -29.20
C ARG A 105 -0.92 28.17 -30.08
N THR A 106 0.02 28.94 -29.52
CA THR A 106 1.19 29.44 -30.26
C THR A 106 2.32 28.41 -30.26
N PRO A 107 3.12 28.34 -31.34
CA PRO A 107 4.32 27.47 -31.35
C PRO A 107 5.28 27.78 -30.20
N LEU A 108 5.45 29.06 -29.85
CA LEU A 108 6.31 29.49 -28.75
C LEU A 108 5.78 29.01 -27.40
N GLY A 109 4.48 29.12 -27.15
CA GLY A 109 3.87 28.65 -25.90
C GLY A 109 3.97 27.14 -25.73
N ARG A 110 3.76 26.36 -26.80
CA ARG A 110 3.99 24.90 -26.78
C ARG A 110 5.45 24.54 -26.52
N MET A 111 6.39 25.26 -27.13
CA MET A 111 7.82 25.05 -26.90
C MET A 111 8.20 25.33 -25.44
N PHE A 112 7.82 26.50 -24.91
CA PHE A 112 8.10 26.88 -23.52
C PHE A 112 7.57 25.83 -22.55
N TYR A 113 6.34 25.40 -22.78
CA TYR A 113 5.70 24.35 -22.00
C TYR A 113 6.48 23.03 -22.02
N SER A 114 6.89 22.59 -23.22
CA SER A 114 7.66 21.35 -23.40
C SER A 114 9.00 21.40 -22.66
N VAL A 115 9.70 22.53 -22.72
CA VAL A 115 10.96 22.74 -22.00
C VAL A 115 10.75 22.67 -20.48
N CYS A 116 9.73 23.35 -19.96
CA CYS A 116 9.38 23.29 -18.54
C CYS A 116 9.02 21.86 -18.09
N ALA A 117 8.33 21.10 -18.94
CA ALA A 117 7.99 19.70 -18.69
C ALA A 117 9.24 18.82 -18.59
N MET A 118 10.19 19.00 -19.51
CA MET A 118 11.47 18.29 -19.48
C MET A 118 12.26 18.58 -18.20
N PHE A 119 12.37 19.85 -17.78
CA PHE A 119 13.07 20.21 -16.55
C PHE A 119 12.42 19.59 -15.31
N ALA A 120 11.09 19.56 -15.22
CA ALA A 120 10.41 18.94 -14.08
C ALA A 120 10.52 17.42 -14.07
N GLN A 121 10.66 16.76 -15.22
CA GLN A 121 10.97 15.33 -15.28
C GLN A 121 12.41 15.09 -14.81
N PHE A 122 13.35 15.89 -15.30
CA PHE A 122 14.76 15.83 -14.90
C PHE A 122 14.97 16.00 -13.38
N GLU A 123 14.34 16.99 -12.76
CA GLU A 123 14.41 17.18 -11.30
C GLU A 123 13.88 15.97 -10.51
N ARG A 124 12.77 15.36 -10.98
CA ARG A 124 12.21 14.15 -10.36
C ARG A 124 13.18 12.98 -10.44
N ASP A 125 13.80 12.80 -11.58
CA ASP A 125 14.76 11.72 -11.80
C ASP A 125 15.99 11.92 -10.91
N LEU A 126 16.51 13.15 -10.80
CA LEU A 126 17.59 13.49 -9.87
C LEU A 126 17.25 13.20 -8.40
N ILE A 127 16.04 13.54 -7.94
CA ILE A 127 15.60 13.25 -6.57
C ILE A 127 15.50 11.73 -6.34
N SER A 128 14.96 11.01 -7.32
CA SER A 128 14.86 9.55 -7.30
C SER A 128 16.24 8.91 -7.18
N ASP A 129 17.19 9.35 -7.99
CA ASP A 129 18.54 8.81 -8.02
C ASP A 129 19.30 9.09 -6.73
N ARG A 130 19.20 10.32 -6.18
CA ARG A 130 19.75 10.63 -4.85
C ARG A 130 19.15 9.76 -3.76
N THR A 131 17.85 9.52 -3.81
CA THR A 131 17.14 8.69 -2.82
C THR A 131 17.62 7.24 -2.89
N LYS A 132 17.74 6.68 -4.10
CA LYS A 132 18.28 5.32 -4.32
C LYS A 132 19.72 5.20 -3.84
N ALA A 133 20.57 6.18 -4.15
CA ALA A 133 21.95 6.23 -3.66
C ALA A 133 22.02 6.26 -2.13
N GLY A 134 21.18 7.10 -1.50
CA GLY A 134 21.07 7.17 -0.04
C GLY A 134 20.60 5.86 0.60
N LEU A 135 19.60 5.20 0.01
CA LEU A 135 19.10 3.89 0.46
C LEU A 135 20.16 2.80 0.29
N ALA A 136 20.91 2.80 -0.80
CA ALA A 136 22.01 1.87 -1.04
C ALA A 136 23.12 2.04 0.01
N ALA A 137 23.52 3.28 0.30
CA ALA A 137 24.50 3.58 1.34
C ALA A 137 24.01 3.15 2.73
N ALA A 138 22.74 3.43 3.08
CA ALA A 138 22.15 3.01 4.35
C ALA A 138 22.11 1.48 4.49
N LYS A 139 21.78 0.76 3.39
CA LYS A 139 21.79 -0.71 3.36
C LYS A 139 23.21 -1.26 3.54
N ALA A 140 24.21 -0.66 2.91
CA ALA A 140 25.62 -1.02 3.09
C ALA A 140 26.10 -0.79 4.53
N ALA A 141 25.61 0.26 5.19
CA ALA A 141 25.82 0.53 6.62
C ALA A 141 24.99 -0.39 7.56
N GLY A 142 24.31 -1.41 7.03
CA GLY A 142 23.57 -2.40 7.82
C GLY A 142 22.16 -1.98 8.23
N ARG A 143 21.68 -0.79 7.87
CA ARG A 143 20.28 -0.41 8.12
C ARG A 143 19.36 -1.22 7.21
N ARG A 144 18.49 -2.04 7.83
CA ARG A 144 17.37 -2.68 7.15
C ARG A 144 16.15 -1.76 7.26
N GLY A 145 15.82 -1.09 6.16
CA GLY A 145 14.59 -0.30 6.05
C GLY A 145 13.33 -1.18 6.04
N GLY A 146 12.16 -0.54 5.95
CA GLY A 146 10.86 -1.20 5.91
C GLY A 146 10.13 -1.25 7.25
N ARG A 147 8.91 -1.80 7.25
CA ARG A 147 8.09 -1.92 8.46
C ARG A 147 8.78 -2.88 9.45
N PRO A 148 8.94 -2.51 10.72
CA PRO A 148 9.49 -3.42 11.73
C PRO A 148 8.65 -4.70 11.81
N LYS A 149 9.31 -5.82 12.12
CA LYS A 149 8.61 -7.09 12.31
C LYS A 149 7.61 -6.96 13.45
N ALA A 150 6.43 -7.54 13.27
CA ALA A 150 5.36 -7.52 14.27
C ALA A 150 5.66 -8.41 15.50
N MET A 151 6.66 -9.30 15.39
CA MET A 151 7.02 -10.25 16.43
C MET A 151 8.55 -10.25 16.55
N ASP A 152 9.05 -10.17 17.77
CA ASP A 152 10.45 -10.45 18.08
C ASP A 152 10.70 -11.97 18.12
N ALA A 153 11.94 -12.37 18.41
CA ALA A 153 12.32 -13.78 18.47
C ALA A 153 11.61 -14.50 19.63
N ASP A 154 11.47 -13.85 20.78
CA ASP A 154 10.91 -14.44 22.00
C ASP A 154 9.39 -14.66 21.85
N MET A 155 8.67 -13.67 21.33
CA MET A 155 7.25 -13.78 21.00
C MET A 155 7.00 -14.85 19.93
N ARG A 156 7.87 -14.96 18.93
CA ARG A 156 7.78 -16.03 17.92
C ARG A 156 7.91 -17.40 18.59
N ASN A 157 8.92 -17.59 19.43
CA ASN A 157 9.14 -18.87 20.13
C ASN A 157 8.00 -19.22 21.07
N ALA A 158 7.48 -18.24 21.84
CA ALA A 158 6.34 -18.44 22.72
C ALA A 158 5.07 -18.86 21.96
N ILE A 159 4.82 -18.24 20.80
CA ILE A 159 3.68 -18.61 19.95
C ILE A 159 3.88 -19.99 19.32
N GLU A 160 5.08 -20.33 18.85
CA GLU A 160 5.38 -21.66 18.33
C GLU A 160 5.14 -22.75 19.39
N GLN A 161 5.62 -22.55 20.61
CA GLN A 161 5.38 -23.46 21.73
C GLN A 161 3.89 -23.60 22.05
N LYS A 162 3.12 -22.50 22.04
CA LYS A 162 1.67 -22.57 22.29
C LYS A 162 0.90 -23.23 21.15
N LEU A 163 1.29 -22.98 19.90
CA LEU A 163 0.69 -23.62 18.73
C LEU A 163 0.87 -25.14 18.79
N VAL A 164 2.02 -25.61 19.25
CA VAL A 164 2.32 -27.05 19.32
C VAL A 164 1.89 -27.68 20.65
N GLY A 165 1.93 -26.95 21.76
CA GLY A 165 1.70 -27.49 23.11
C GLY A 165 0.27 -27.36 23.65
N THR A 166 -0.57 -26.47 23.10
CA THR A 166 -1.90 -26.18 23.66
C THR A 166 -3.00 -26.33 22.63
N CYS A 167 -4.19 -26.82 22.96
CA CYS A 167 -5.33 -26.91 22.02
C CYS A 167 -6.04 -25.56 21.75
N LEU A 168 -5.39 -24.43 22.04
CA LEU A 168 -5.96 -23.11 21.83
C LEU A 168 -6.13 -22.81 20.34
N SER A 169 -7.21 -22.10 20.00
CA SER A 169 -7.42 -21.62 18.65
C SER A 169 -6.39 -20.55 18.28
N ILE A 170 -6.02 -20.49 17.00
CA ILE A 170 -5.07 -19.49 16.49
C ILE A 170 -5.56 -18.07 16.79
N ALA A 171 -6.87 -17.83 16.72
CA ALA A 171 -7.46 -16.54 17.08
C ALA A 171 -7.25 -16.16 18.55
N LYS A 172 -7.33 -17.13 19.46
CA LYS A 172 -7.11 -16.89 20.90
C LYS A 172 -5.64 -16.62 21.20
N ILE A 173 -4.72 -17.37 20.58
CA ILE A 173 -3.26 -17.14 20.69
C ILE A 173 -2.91 -15.76 20.12
N ALA A 174 -3.47 -15.40 18.97
CA ALA A 174 -3.26 -14.08 18.35
C ALA A 174 -3.67 -12.94 19.28
N LYS A 175 -4.86 -13.04 19.89
CA LYS A 175 -5.38 -12.06 20.84
C LYS A 175 -4.50 -11.94 22.09
N GLU A 176 -4.03 -13.05 22.64
CA GLU A 176 -3.18 -13.06 23.84
C GLU A 176 -1.85 -12.32 23.62
N HIS A 177 -1.29 -12.44 22.41
CA HIS A 177 -0.01 -11.84 22.06
C HIS A 177 -0.13 -10.50 21.32
N GLY A 178 -1.35 -9.95 21.19
CA GLY A 178 -1.57 -8.65 20.54
C GLY A 178 -1.24 -8.61 19.04
N VAL A 179 -1.22 -9.77 18.37
CA VAL A 179 -0.92 -9.89 16.93
C VAL A 179 -2.16 -10.31 16.13
N SER A 180 -2.19 -10.00 14.84
CA SER A 180 -3.27 -10.49 13.98
C SER A 180 -3.11 -11.99 13.70
N SER A 181 -4.23 -12.70 13.50
CA SER A 181 -4.18 -14.12 13.08
C SER A 181 -3.42 -14.28 11.75
N SER A 182 -3.55 -13.32 10.83
CA SER A 182 -2.82 -13.28 9.57
C SER A 182 -1.31 -13.18 9.77
N THR A 183 -0.85 -12.43 10.79
CA THR A 183 0.57 -12.37 11.17
C THR A 183 1.09 -13.75 11.55
N ILE A 184 0.31 -14.53 12.31
CA ILE A 184 0.69 -15.89 12.71
C ILE A 184 0.77 -16.81 11.48
N TYR A 185 -0.23 -16.80 10.59
CA TYR A 185 -0.20 -17.62 9.37
C TYR A 185 0.97 -17.26 8.44
N ASN A 186 1.28 -15.97 8.28
CA ASN A 186 2.44 -15.52 7.48
C ASN A 186 3.77 -15.93 8.12
N THR A 187 3.82 -15.96 9.46
CA THR A 187 5.04 -16.28 10.23
C THR A 187 5.29 -17.80 10.27
N PHE A 188 4.22 -18.60 10.27
CA PHE A 188 4.22 -20.06 10.31
C PHE A 188 3.38 -20.64 9.15
N PRO A 189 3.98 -20.77 7.94
CA PRO A 189 3.30 -21.35 6.79
C PRO A 189 2.83 -22.78 7.06
N GLY A 190 1.60 -23.12 6.63
CA GLY A 190 0.97 -24.41 6.96
C GLY A 190 0.44 -24.50 8.41
N GLY A 191 0.59 -23.42 9.18
CA GLY A 191 0.02 -23.24 10.51
C GLY A 191 0.42 -24.35 11.48
N ARG A 192 -0.54 -24.72 12.32
CA ARG A 192 -0.35 -25.72 13.38
C ARG A 192 0.06 -27.10 12.85
N ALA A 193 -0.56 -27.56 11.75
CA ALA A 193 -0.31 -28.89 11.21
C ALA A 193 1.15 -29.07 10.74
N ALA A 194 1.71 -28.05 10.08
CA ALA A 194 3.10 -28.10 9.61
C ALA A 194 4.11 -28.11 10.77
N LEU A 195 3.88 -27.30 11.81
CA LEU A 195 4.74 -27.26 13.00
C LEU A 195 4.74 -28.60 13.74
N ILE A 196 3.56 -29.19 13.87
CA ILE A 196 3.39 -30.50 14.46
C ILE A 196 4.12 -31.57 13.64
N ALA A 197 3.91 -31.63 12.32
CA ALA A 197 4.55 -32.62 11.46
C ALA A 197 6.09 -32.52 11.48
N LYS A 198 6.61 -31.31 11.76
CA LYS A 198 8.04 -31.08 11.94
C LYS A 198 8.57 -31.64 13.26
N ARG A 199 7.80 -31.49 14.35
CA ARG A 199 8.17 -31.95 15.71
C ARG A 199 7.94 -33.44 15.92
N PHE A 200 6.79 -33.94 15.47
CA PHE A 200 6.30 -35.27 15.76
C PHE A 200 6.40 -36.18 14.53
N LYS A 201 7.09 -37.31 14.66
CA LYS A 201 7.24 -38.31 13.60
C LYS A 201 6.43 -39.56 13.96
N VAL A 202 5.55 -40.02 13.07
CA VAL A 202 4.89 -41.32 13.22
C VAL A 202 5.91 -42.42 12.97
N VAL A 203 6.06 -43.34 13.93
CA VAL A 203 7.06 -44.42 13.91
C VAL A 203 6.41 -45.75 13.56
N SER A 204 5.23 -46.03 14.12
CA SER A 204 4.47 -47.24 13.87
C SER A 204 2.97 -46.99 14.05
N ASP A 205 2.16 -47.83 13.42
CA ASP A 205 0.72 -47.89 13.60
C ASP A 205 0.30 -49.30 14.02
N PHE A 206 -0.73 -49.38 14.85
CA PHE A 206 -1.27 -50.66 15.32
C PHE A 206 -2.75 -50.51 15.66
N SER A 207 -3.46 -51.62 15.81
CA SER A 207 -4.89 -51.62 16.15
C SER A 207 -5.14 -52.44 17.40
N VAL A 208 -6.06 -51.98 18.24
CA VAL A 208 -6.56 -52.72 19.41
C VAL A 208 -8.08 -52.72 19.31
N GLY A 209 -8.66 -53.89 19.06
CA GLY A 209 -10.08 -54.00 18.73
C GLY A 209 -10.42 -53.28 17.41
N LEU A 210 -11.42 -52.40 17.44
CA LEU A 210 -11.82 -51.56 16.30
C LEU A 210 -11.04 -50.24 16.23
N ASP A 211 -10.26 -49.92 17.27
CA ASP A 211 -9.55 -48.64 17.38
C ASP A 211 -8.15 -48.75 16.77
N ARG A 212 -7.75 -47.71 16.02
CA ARG A 212 -6.42 -47.59 15.41
C ARG A 212 -5.57 -46.59 16.18
N PHE A 213 -4.32 -46.93 16.42
CA PHE A 213 -3.35 -46.14 17.18
C PHE A 213 -2.06 -45.92 16.37
N GLN A 214 -1.32 -44.88 16.74
CA GLN A 214 -0.01 -44.52 16.19
C GLN A 214 0.98 -44.27 17.33
N VAL A 215 2.18 -44.84 17.25
CA VAL A 215 3.33 -44.41 18.03
C VAL A 215 3.99 -43.24 17.32
N VAL A 216 4.27 -42.19 18.10
CA VAL A 216 4.80 -40.93 17.65
C VAL A 216 6.06 -40.62 18.47
N GLU A 217 7.16 -40.36 17.79
CA GLU A 217 8.39 -39.82 18.35
C GLU A 217 8.29 -38.29 18.41
N ASP A 218 8.49 -37.72 19.60
CA ASP A 218 8.72 -36.28 19.76
C ASP A 218 10.21 -36.00 19.54
N ARG A 219 10.56 -35.43 18.38
CA ARG A 219 11.96 -35.11 18.04
C ARG A 219 12.59 -34.07 18.96
N THR A 220 11.78 -33.32 19.72
CA THR A 220 12.30 -32.35 20.68
C THR A 220 12.69 -33.01 21.99
N SER A 221 11.92 -33.99 22.49
CA SER A 221 12.21 -34.67 23.76
C SER A 221 12.93 -36.01 23.60
N GLY A 222 12.93 -36.59 22.40
CA GLY A 222 13.43 -37.95 22.13
C GLY A 222 12.51 -39.06 22.66
N GLY A 223 11.36 -38.71 23.23
CA GLY A 223 10.41 -39.66 23.82
C GLY A 223 9.40 -40.21 22.82
N PHE A 224 8.92 -41.42 23.07
CA PHE A 224 7.86 -42.06 22.31
C PHE A 224 6.51 -41.96 23.05
N TYR A 225 5.45 -41.69 22.29
CA TYR A 225 4.08 -41.52 22.78
C TYR A 225 3.11 -42.26 21.84
N TRP A 226 1.93 -42.64 22.31
CA TRP A 226 0.86 -43.16 21.45
C TRP A 226 -0.29 -42.15 21.30
N ARG A 227 -1.00 -42.19 20.17
CA ARG A 227 -2.24 -41.44 19.90
C ARG A 227 -3.22 -42.30 19.11
N MET A 228 -4.52 -41.99 19.14
CA MET A 228 -5.47 -42.64 18.23
C MET A 228 -5.40 -42.02 16.84
N ILE A 229 -5.69 -42.82 15.81
CA ILE A 229 -5.86 -42.31 14.44
C ILE A 229 -7.18 -41.54 14.38
N GLY A 230 -7.09 -40.25 14.03
CA GLY A 230 -8.22 -39.32 14.08
C GLY A 230 -8.08 -38.27 15.19
N ASP A 231 -7.25 -38.55 16.21
CA ASP A 231 -6.82 -37.52 17.16
C ASP A 231 -5.92 -36.52 16.42
N THR A 232 -6.13 -35.23 16.68
CA THR A 232 -5.14 -34.21 16.30
C THR A 232 -3.82 -34.58 16.95
N PRO A 233 -2.66 -34.34 16.31
CA PRO A 233 -1.38 -34.77 16.86
C PRO A 233 -1.01 -34.21 18.25
N ASN A 234 -1.78 -33.24 18.77
CA ASN A 234 -1.61 -32.66 20.10
C ASN A 234 -2.60 -33.23 21.13
N GLN A 235 -3.53 -34.10 20.70
CA GLN A 235 -4.26 -35.03 21.56
C GLN A 235 -3.39 -36.28 21.78
N VAL A 236 -2.10 -36.08 22.08
CA VAL A 236 -1.34 -37.10 22.79
C VAL A 236 -2.03 -37.21 24.14
N ARG A 237 -2.72 -38.33 24.39
CA ARG A 237 -3.42 -38.54 25.65
C ARG A 237 -2.36 -38.73 26.73
N ALA A 238 -2.14 -37.70 27.55
CA ALA A 238 -1.52 -37.89 28.85
C ALA A 238 -2.45 -38.76 29.72
N PRO A 239 -1.94 -39.69 30.55
CA PRO A 239 -0.55 -39.79 31.00
C PRO A 239 0.00 -41.23 30.93
N TYR A 240 0.67 -41.66 29.85
CA TYR A 240 1.57 -42.82 29.90
C TYR A 240 2.67 -42.65 28.84
N GLY A 241 3.66 -41.82 29.13
CA GLY A 241 4.81 -41.50 28.27
C GLY A 241 5.55 -40.27 28.84
N PRO A 242 6.84 -40.08 28.56
CA PRO A 242 7.60 -40.69 27.48
C PRO A 242 8.03 -42.13 27.79
N PHE A 243 7.92 -43.00 26.79
CA PHE A 243 8.60 -44.30 26.80
C PHE A 243 10.00 -44.16 26.18
N PRO A 244 10.99 -44.93 26.65
CA PRO A 244 12.34 -44.90 26.12
C PRO A 244 12.45 -45.58 24.74
N THR A 245 11.52 -46.47 24.38
CA THR A 245 11.49 -47.14 23.06
C THR A 245 10.08 -47.20 22.47
N ALA A 246 10.00 -47.34 21.14
CA ALA A 246 8.73 -47.47 20.43
C ALA A 246 7.99 -48.77 20.79
N ASP A 247 8.73 -49.85 21.07
CA ASP A 247 8.16 -51.15 21.44
C ASP A 247 7.56 -51.13 22.84
N GLU A 248 8.19 -50.44 23.78
CA GLU A 248 7.63 -50.22 25.12
C GLU A 248 6.35 -49.38 25.06
N ALA A 249 6.31 -48.36 24.19
CA ALA A 249 5.11 -47.56 23.99
C ALA A 249 3.94 -48.38 23.44
N ALA A 250 4.19 -49.25 22.47
CA ALA A 250 3.18 -50.14 21.89
C ALA A 250 2.72 -51.22 22.89
N THR A 251 3.65 -51.75 23.69
CA THR A 251 3.37 -52.81 24.68
C THR A 251 2.56 -52.26 25.86
N ALA A 252 2.91 -51.09 26.37
CA ALA A 252 2.21 -50.46 27.48
C ALA A 252 0.73 -50.19 27.16
N LEU A 253 0.42 -49.78 25.92
CA LEU A 253 -0.99 -49.58 25.52
C LEU A 253 -1.77 -50.90 25.47
N ARG A 254 -1.14 -51.99 25.00
CA ARG A 254 -1.76 -53.32 24.96
C ARG A 254 -2.01 -53.91 26.36
N GLN A 255 -1.30 -53.45 27.38
CA GLN A 255 -1.50 -53.88 28.77
C GLN A 255 -2.59 -53.08 29.49
N LEU A 256 -2.94 -51.90 28.98
CA LEU A 256 -3.93 -50.99 29.57
C LEU A 256 -5.35 -51.18 29.02
N LEU A 257 -5.52 -51.90 27.90
CA LEU A 257 -6.78 -52.19 27.21
C LEU A 257 -7.15 -53.66 27.40
#